data_AF-A0A8T5TL52-F1
#
_entry.id   AF-A0A8T5TL52-F1
#
_cell.length_a   1.000
_cell.length_b   1.000
_cell.length_c   1.000
_cell.angle_alpha   90.00
_cell.angle_beta   90.00
_cell.angle_gamma   90.00
#
_symmetry.space_group_name_H-M   'P 1'
#
loop_
_entity.id
_entity.type
_entity.pdbx_description
1 polymer ?
#
loop_
_entity_poly.entity_id
_entity_poly.type
_entity_poly.pdbx_seq_one_letter_code
_entity_poly.pdbx_strand_id
1 'polypeptide(L)'
;MKNSKSKKLDILYKHSKLLGGIILLIIVSIFLLAIIEICIGGIKLFQNLFIIKLIKVHTEIIEEESLVGINLLDMMILILLVIITTSLYPILKHVNKVGAILAFVQPFIGILLFIITEETGRTAFFSTGLTIAIILLGSDVFNKKVIYVGLLANIFLLIPDICLAWLNSITLGVIMGIGYLLVIPFFILISWELISFNKRKHGLKEK
;
A
#
# COMPACT_ATOMS: atom_id res chain seq x y z
N MET A 1 26.16 -29.58 11.39
CA MET A 1 25.10 -29.82 10.36
C MET A 1 24.01 -28.77 10.47
N LYS A 2 23.96 -27.77 9.56
CA LYS A 2 22.80 -26.87 9.47
C LYS A 2 21.59 -27.69 9.05
N ASN A 3 20.59 -27.77 9.93
CA ASN A 3 19.43 -28.64 9.86
C ASN A 3 18.64 -28.39 8.54
N SER A 4 18.28 -29.45 7.80
CA SER A 4 17.55 -29.40 6.51
C SER A 4 16.32 -28.46 6.55
N LYS A 5 15.66 -28.36 7.70
CA LYS A 5 14.54 -27.44 7.96
C LYS A 5 14.89 -25.96 7.76
N SER A 6 16.09 -25.53 8.19
CA SER A 6 16.54 -24.13 8.06
C SER A 6 16.70 -23.72 6.58
N LYS A 7 17.17 -24.64 5.72
CA LYS A 7 17.34 -24.36 4.29
C LYS A 7 15.99 -24.18 3.57
N LYS A 8 14.96 -24.97 3.93
CA LYS A 8 13.61 -24.84 3.35
C LYS A 8 12.95 -23.50 3.72
N LEU A 9 13.09 -23.06 4.97
CA LEU A 9 12.56 -21.78 5.45
C LEU A 9 13.20 -20.58 4.74
N ASP A 10 14.52 -20.61 4.52
CA ASP A 10 15.23 -19.57 3.79
C ASP A 10 14.73 -19.42 2.33
N ILE A 11 14.44 -20.54 1.67
CA ILE A 11 13.91 -20.56 0.30
C ILE A 11 12.49 -19.97 0.27
N LEU A 12 11.62 -20.39 1.18
CA LEU A 12 10.25 -19.87 1.26
C LEU A 12 10.24 -18.34 1.48
N TYR A 13 11.08 -17.87 2.40
CA TYR A 13 11.20 -16.44 2.71
C TYR A 13 11.69 -15.63 1.51
N LYS A 14 12.64 -16.17 0.74
CA LYS A 14 13.14 -15.54 -0.48
C LYS A 14 12.04 -15.38 -1.54
N HIS A 15 11.25 -16.42 -1.79
CA HIS A 15 10.16 -16.36 -2.78
C HIS A 15 9.05 -15.41 -2.35
N SER A 16 8.71 -15.43 -1.07
CA SER A 16 7.70 -14.53 -0.50
C SER A 16 8.08 -13.05 -0.68
N LYS A 17 9.33 -12.66 -0.40
CA LYS A 17 9.80 -11.28 -0.66
C LYS A 17 9.73 -10.87 -2.12
N LEU A 18 10.20 -11.74 -3.01
CA LEU A 18 10.17 -11.48 -4.45
C LEU A 18 8.73 -11.26 -4.93
N LEU A 19 7.82 -12.12 -4.50
CA LEU A 19 6.39 -12.02 -4.80
C LEU A 19 5.82 -10.68 -4.29
N GLY A 20 6.11 -10.31 -3.04
CA GLY A 20 5.66 -9.03 -2.48
C GLY A 20 6.19 -7.82 -3.25
N GLY A 21 7.45 -7.85 -3.67
CA GLY A 21 8.04 -6.79 -4.49
C GLY A 21 7.38 -6.68 -5.87
N ILE A 22 7.14 -7.79 -6.55
CA ILE A 22 6.44 -7.81 -7.85
C ILE A 22 5.02 -7.26 -7.71
N ILE A 23 4.28 -7.69 -6.68
CA ILE A 23 2.91 -7.24 -6.45
C ILE A 23 2.85 -5.73 -6.15
N LEU A 24 3.80 -5.19 -5.38
CA LEU A 24 3.90 -3.74 -5.20
C LEU A 24 4.09 -3.00 -6.52
N LEU A 25 4.89 -3.53 -7.46
CA LEU A 25 5.03 -2.92 -8.79
C LEU A 25 3.73 -3.00 -9.61
N ILE A 26 2.96 -4.07 -9.46
CA ILE A 26 1.64 -4.17 -10.09
C ILE A 26 0.72 -3.07 -9.57
N ILE A 27 0.66 -2.85 -8.24
CA ILE A 27 -0.14 -1.76 -7.64
C ILE A 27 0.34 -0.39 -8.16
N VAL A 28 1.65 -0.17 -8.22
CA VAL A 28 2.23 1.07 -8.78
C VAL A 28 1.77 1.28 -10.22
N SER A 29 1.80 0.24 -11.06
CA SER A 29 1.33 0.33 -12.45
C SER A 29 -0.17 0.68 -12.53
N ILE A 30 -1.00 0.09 -11.67
CA ILE A 30 -2.43 0.43 -11.57
C ILE A 30 -2.62 1.91 -11.21
N PHE A 31 -1.85 2.43 -10.24
CA PHE A 31 -1.93 3.83 -9.84
C PHE A 31 -1.42 4.78 -10.92
N LEU A 32 -0.36 4.43 -11.63
CA LEU A 32 0.12 5.23 -12.77
C LEU A 32 -0.91 5.29 -13.89
N LEU A 33 -1.56 4.18 -14.23
CA LEU A 33 -2.65 4.15 -15.21
C LEU A 33 -3.83 5.01 -14.77
N ALA A 34 -4.17 4.99 -13.48
CA ALA A 34 -5.20 5.86 -12.92
C ALA A 34 -4.86 7.36 -13.05
N ILE A 35 -3.59 7.74 -12.82
CA ILE A 35 -3.13 9.12 -13.01
C ILE A 35 -3.20 9.51 -14.49
N ILE A 36 -2.74 8.64 -15.40
CA ILE A 36 -2.83 8.89 -16.85
C ILE A 36 -4.28 9.10 -17.27
N GLU A 37 -5.21 8.32 -16.73
CA GLU A 37 -6.64 8.48 -16.99
C GLU A 37 -7.15 9.84 -16.52
N ILE A 38 -6.76 10.32 -15.33
CA ILE A 38 -7.13 11.65 -14.85
C ILE A 38 -6.61 12.74 -15.80
N CYS A 39 -5.37 12.62 -16.28
CA CYS A 39 -4.71 13.65 -17.09
C CYS A 39 -5.23 13.71 -18.53
N ILE A 40 -5.48 12.56 -19.17
CA ILE A 40 -5.83 12.47 -20.60
C ILE A 40 -7.35 12.35 -20.79
N GLY A 41 -8.06 11.76 -19.83
CA GLY A 41 -9.42 11.29 -20.00
C GLY A 41 -9.51 10.05 -20.90
N GLY A 42 -10.70 9.47 -21.02
CA GLY A 42 -11.03 8.50 -22.07
C GLY A 42 -10.98 7.01 -21.70
N ILE A 43 -10.26 6.61 -20.65
CA ILE A 43 -10.40 5.25 -20.10
C ILE A 43 -11.52 5.31 -19.05
N LYS A 44 -12.51 4.41 -19.14
CA LYS A 44 -13.62 4.34 -18.16
C LYS A 44 -13.33 3.36 -17.02
N LEU A 45 -12.28 2.56 -17.17
CA LEU A 45 -11.98 1.43 -16.30
C LEU A 45 -11.50 1.87 -14.91
N PHE A 46 -10.71 2.94 -14.81
CA PHE A 46 -10.21 3.44 -13.52
C PHE A 46 -11.12 4.51 -12.91
N GLN A 47 -12.17 4.98 -13.61
CA GLN A 47 -13.07 6.01 -13.08
C GLN A 47 -13.73 5.61 -11.76
N ASN A 48 -13.93 4.30 -11.57
CA ASN A 48 -14.51 3.74 -10.36
C ASN A 48 -13.49 3.47 -9.25
N LEU A 49 -12.19 3.50 -9.55
CA LEU A 49 -11.13 3.32 -8.58
C LEU A 49 -11.35 4.30 -7.43
N PHE A 50 -11.34 3.79 -6.20
CA PHE A 50 -11.73 4.59 -5.04
C PHE A 50 -10.99 5.93 -4.94
N ILE A 51 -9.74 5.95 -5.37
CA ILE A 51 -8.83 7.07 -5.37
C ILE A 51 -9.34 8.20 -6.24
N ILE A 52 -9.75 7.85 -7.46
CA ILE A 52 -10.28 8.80 -8.43
C ILE A 52 -11.61 9.33 -7.91
N LYS A 53 -12.47 8.46 -7.36
CA LYS A 53 -13.72 8.90 -6.74
C LYS A 53 -13.49 9.87 -5.58
N LEU A 54 -12.56 9.57 -4.68
CA LEU A 54 -12.24 10.42 -3.53
C LEU A 54 -11.74 11.80 -3.94
N ILE A 55 -10.88 11.88 -4.97
CA ILE A 55 -10.43 13.17 -5.51
C ILE A 55 -11.61 13.95 -6.13
N LYS A 56 -12.50 13.27 -6.87
CA LYS A 56 -13.67 13.90 -7.50
C LYS A 56 -14.68 14.43 -6.47
N VAL A 57 -14.88 13.72 -5.36
CA VAL A 57 -15.76 14.17 -4.28
C VAL A 57 -15.19 15.42 -3.61
N HIS A 58 -13.90 15.42 -3.26
CA HIS A 58 -13.26 16.61 -2.67
C HIS A 58 -13.16 17.82 -3.61
N THR A 59 -13.25 17.60 -4.92
CA THR A 59 -13.27 18.68 -5.92
C THR A 59 -14.69 19.11 -6.30
N GLU A 60 -15.71 18.59 -5.61
CA GLU A 60 -17.13 18.89 -5.85
C GLU A 60 -17.60 18.52 -7.28
N ILE A 61 -16.86 17.65 -7.96
CA ILE A 61 -17.20 17.18 -9.32
C ILE A 61 -18.32 16.14 -9.25
N ILE A 62 -18.40 15.36 -8.16
CA ILE A 62 -19.41 14.33 -7.94
C ILE A 62 -19.91 14.38 -6.49
N GLU A 63 -21.19 14.05 -6.29
CA GLU A 63 -21.82 13.89 -4.97
C GLU A 63 -21.25 12.70 -4.18
N GLU A 64 -21.27 12.80 -2.85
CA GLU A 64 -20.76 11.78 -1.91
C GLU A 64 -21.42 10.41 -2.09
N GLU A 65 -22.72 10.36 -2.44
CA GLU A 65 -23.47 9.11 -2.65
C GLU A 65 -22.87 8.22 -3.76
N SER A 66 -22.05 8.79 -4.64
CA SER A 66 -21.33 8.04 -5.67
C SER A 66 -20.17 7.16 -5.16
N LEU A 67 -19.80 7.34 -3.89
CA LEU A 67 -18.77 6.54 -3.21
C LEU A 67 -19.29 5.17 -2.79
N VAL A 68 -20.60 5.01 -2.66
CA VAL A 68 -21.25 3.72 -2.40
C VAL A 68 -21.08 2.81 -3.61
N GLY A 69 -20.66 1.56 -3.35
CA GLY A 69 -20.69 0.50 -4.34
C GLY A 69 -19.41 -0.34 -4.37
N ILE A 70 -19.59 -1.65 -4.47
CA ILE A 70 -18.50 -2.61 -4.55
C ILE A 70 -17.83 -2.51 -5.93
N ASN A 71 -16.64 -1.90 -5.95
CA ASN A 71 -15.77 -1.94 -7.12
C ASN A 71 -14.81 -3.14 -7.05
N LEU A 72 -14.83 -3.96 -8.10
CA LEU A 72 -13.93 -5.10 -8.27
C LEU A 72 -12.45 -4.69 -8.18
N LEU A 73 -12.07 -3.56 -8.77
CA LEU A 73 -10.67 -3.12 -8.80
C LEU A 73 -10.16 -2.76 -7.39
N ASP A 74 -11.01 -2.11 -6.59
CA ASP A 74 -10.67 -1.74 -5.21
C ASP A 74 -10.52 -2.99 -4.34
N MET A 75 -11.41 -3.97 -4.52
CA MET A 75 -11.29 -5.28 -3.87
C MET A 75 -10.01 -6.01 -4.28
N MET A 76 -9.64 -5.99 -5.57
CA MET A 76 -8.38 -6.56 -6.04
C MET A 76 -7.18 -5.89 -5.37
N ILE A 77 -7.17 -4.56 -5.24
CA ILE A 77 -6.08 -3.83 -4.56
C ILE A 77 -5.96 -4.25 -3.10
N LEU A 78 -7.08 -4.42 -2.39
CA LEU A 78 -7.07 -4.90 -1.00
C LEU A 78 -6.55 -6.34 -0.89
N ILE A 79 -6.90 -7.23 -1.82
CA ILE A 79 -6.36 -8.59 -1.88
C ILE A 79 -4.86 -8.57 -2.16
N LEU A 80 -4.40 -7.74 -3.10
CA LEU A 80 -2.97 -7.56 -3.36
C LEU A 80 -2.24 -7.03 -2.12
N LEU A 81 -2.87 -6.11 -1.36
CA LEU A 81 -2.33 -5.61 -0.10
C LEU A 81 -2.17 -6.73 0.94
N VAL A 82 -3.12 -7.66 1.06
CA VAL A 82 -2.98 -8.86 1.92
C VAL A 82 -1.73 -9.66 1.54
N ILE A 83 -1.48 -9.86 0.25
CA ILE A 83 -0.31 -10.63 -0.21
C ILE A 83 0.98 -9.86 0.14
N ILE A 84 1.00 -8.55 -0.06
CA ILE A 84 2.14 -7.69 0.31
C ILE A 84 2.42 -7.77 1.81
N THR A 85 1.41 -7.61 2.67
CA THR A 85 1.61 -7.63 4.13
C THR A 85 2.02 -9.02 4.62
N THR A 86 1.49 -10.09 4.01
CA THR A 86 1.95 -11.47 4.25
C THR A 86 3.42 -11.63 3.90
N SER A 87 3.84 -11.09 2.75
CA SER A 87 5.23 -11.15 2.31
C SER A 87 6.20 -10.30 3.13
N LEU A 88 5.71 -9.18 3.64
CA LEU A 88 6.47 -8.28 4.54
C LEU A 88 6.50 -8.79 5.97
N TYR A 89 5.52 -9.57 6.42
CA TYR A 89 5.36 -9.98 7.81
C TYR A 89 6.65 -10.54 8.43
N PRO A 90 7.38 -11.48 7.78
CA PRO A 90 8.60 -11.99 8.40
C PRO A 90 9.76 -10.99 8.42
N ILE A 91 9.71 -9.86 7.70
CA ILE A 91 10.63 -8.73 7.91
C ILE A 91 10.14 -7.88 9.09
N LEU A 92 8.88 -7.47 9.07
CA LEU A 92 8.31 -6.55 10.05
C LEU A 92 8.34 -7.13 11.48
N LYS A 93 8.11 -8.43 11.64
CA LYS A 93 8.11 -9.11 12.95
C LYS A 93 9.45 -9.05 13.69
N HIS A 94 10.56 -8.88 12.96
CA HIS A 94 11.89 -8.75 13.55
C HIS A 94 12.14 -7.34 14.08
N VAL A 95 11.38 -6.36 13.60
CA VAL A 95 11.47 -4.96 14.02
C VAL A 95 10.48 -4.69 15.15
N ASN A 96 9.20 -5.00 14.94
CA ASN A 96 8.15 -4.86 15.94
C ASN A 96 7.09 -5.95 15.73
N LYS A 97 7.02 -6.94 16.65
CA LYS A 97 6.09 -8.07 16.55
C LYS A 97 4.63 -7.63 16.57
N VAL A 98 4.27 -6.73 17.49
CA VAL A 98 2.88 -6.28 17.65
C VAL A 98 2.46 -5.47 16.43
N GLY A 99 3.29 -4.51 16.00
CA GLY A 99 3.04 -3.74 14.78
C GLY A 99 2.90 -4.65 13.56
N ALA A 100 3.75 -5.66 13.40
CA ALA A 100 3.67 -6.58 12.28
C ALA A 100 2.36 -7.37 12.22
N ILE A 101 1.82 -7.76 13.38
CA ILE A 101 0.49 -8.40 13.48
C ILE A 101 -0.59 -7.40 13.07
N LEU A 102 -0.54 -6.16 13.56
CA LEU A 102 -1.51 -5.12 13.20
C LEU A 102 -1.50 -4.86 11.68
N ALA A 103 -0.33 -4.64 11.08
CA ALA A 103 -0.18 -4.44 9.63
C ALA A 103 -0.68 -5.65 8.82
N PHE A 104 -0.51 -6.87 9.34
CA PHE A 104 -1.00 -8.08 8.67
C PHE A 104 -2.53 -8.22 8.74
N VAL A 105 -3.14 -7.91 9.89
CA VAL A 105 -4.58 -8.08 10.12
C VAL A 105 -5.41 -6.95 9.48
N GLN A 106 -4.88 -5.73 9.42
CA GLN A 106 -5.61 -4.55 8.90
C GLN A 106 -6.23 -4.75 7.50
N PRO A 107 -5.53 -5.30 6.49
CA PRO A 107 -6.14 -5.53 5.17
C PRO A 107 -7.32 -6.51 5.20
N PHE A 108 -7.31 -7.52 6.08
CA PHE A 108 -8.43 -8.45 6.21
C PHE A 108 -9.65 -7.77 6.82
N ILE A 109 -9.45 -6.96 7.86
CA ILE A 109 -10.51 -6.13 8.44
C ILE A 109 -11.02 -5.16 7.37
N GLY A 110 -10.12 -4.56 6.58
CA GLY A 110 -10.46 -3.69 5.46
C GLY A 110 -11.36 -4.36 4.43
N ILE A 111 -11.05 -5.58 4.01
CA ILE A 111 -11.90 -6.34 3.08
C ILE A 111 -13.27 -6.61 3.69
N LEU A 112 -13.32 -7.04 4.96
CA LEU A 112 -14.59 -7.29 5.65
C LEU A 112 -15.45 -6.02 5.73
N LEU A 113 -14.84 -4.90 6.13
CA LEU A 113 -15.50 -3.60 6.16
C LEU A 113 -15.94 -3.17 4.76
N PHE A 114 -15.11 -3.38 3.74
CA PHE A 114 -15.46 -3.05 2.34
C PHE A 114 -16.72 -3.79 1.88
N ILE A 115 -16.86 -5.07 2.24
CA ILE A 115 -18.02 -5.88 1.86
C ILE A 115 -19.28 -5.42 2.61
N ILE A 116 -19.16 -5.05 3.89
CA ILE A 116 -20.30 -4.67 4.74
C ILE A 116 -20.79 -3.25 4.45
N THR A 117 -19.84 -2.31 4.29
CA THR A 117 -20.11 -0.88 4.22
C THR A 117 -20.10 -0.34 2.81
N GLU A 118 -19.56 -1.09 1.85
CA GLU A 118 -19.31 -0.68 0.45
C GLU A 118 -18.41 0.56 0.29
N GLU A 119 -17.92 1.15 1.39
CA GLU A 119 -17.20 2.42 1.41
C GLU A 119 -15.92 2.39 2.27
N THR A 120 -15.95 1.75 3.45
CA THR A 120 -14.94 1.96 4.50
C THR A 120 -13.69 1.08 4.35
N GLY A 121 -13.65 0.19 3.36
CA GLY A 121 -12.47 -0.65 3.09
C GLY A 121 -11.21 0.12 2.69
N ARG A 122 -11.39 1.35 2.18
CA ARG A 122 -10.35 2.22 1.64
C ARG A 122 -9.39 2.71 2.72
N THR A 123 -9.93 3.08 3.88
CA THR A 123 -9.16 3.55 5.04
C THR A 123 -8.15 2.50 5.50
N ALA A 124 -8.48 1.22 5.38
CA ALA A 124 -7.56 0.13 5.74
C ALA A 124 -6.32 0.09 4.85
N PHE A 125 -6.42 0.47 3.58
CA PHE A 125 -5.26 0.55 2.68
C PHE A 125 -4.26 1.59 3.17
N PHE A 126 -4.74 2.81 3.47
CA PHE A 126 -3.91 3.90 3.97
C PHE A 126 -3.37 3.63 5.37
N SER A 127 -4.21 3.12 6.27
CA SER A 127 -3.79 2.81 7.65
C SER A 127 -2.76 1.68 7.70
N THR A 128 -2.87 0.70 6.80
CA THR A 128 -1.86 -0.38 6.66
C THR A 128 -0.54 0.20 6.17
N GLY A 129 -0.57 1.02 5.12
CA GLY A 129 0.63 1.68 4.61
C GLY A 129 1.32 2.53 5.68
N LEU A 130 0.54 3.29 6.46
CA LEU A 130 1.03 4.08 7.60
C LEU A 130 1.65 3.19 8.68
N THR A 131 0.97 2.11 9.05
CA THR A 131 1.45 1.16 10.07
C THR A 131 2.77 0.51 9.64
N ILE A 132 2.88 0.09 8.37
CA ILE A 132 4.13 -0.42 7.81
C ILE A 132 5.23 0.63 7.91
N ALA A 133 4.97 1.88 7.49
CA ALA A 133 5.96 2.95 7.54
C ALA A 133 6.43 3.23 8.98
N ILE A 134 5.52 3.26 9.96
CA ILE A 134 5.85 3.41 11.39
C ILE A 134 6.74 2.26 11.88
N ILE A 135 6.40 1.01 11.56
CA ILE A 135 7.22 -0.15 11.96
C ILE A 135 8.61 -0.02 11.35
N LEU A 136 8.70 0.36 10.07
CA LEU A 136 9.97 0.47 9.37
C LEU A 136 10.88 1.57 9.93
N LEU A 137 10.35 2.57 10.67
CA LEU A 137 11.21 3.53 11.39
C LEU A 137 12.16 2.84 12.37
N GLY A 138 11.76 1.72 12.98
CA GLY A 138 12.62 0.94 13.88
C GLY A 138 13.61 0.01 13.16
N SER A 139 13.59 -0.02 11.82
CA SER A 139 14.40 -0.93 11.01
C SER A 139 15.66 -0.25 10.48
N ASP A 140 16.81 -0.91 10.57
CA ASP A 140 18.05 -0.47 9.90
C ASP A 140 18.17 -1.01 8.46
N VAL A 141 17.19 -1.82 8.05
CA VAL A 141 17.18 -2.46 6.73
C VAL A 141 16.84 -1.49 5.61
N PHE A 142 15.97 -0.51 5.89
CA PHE A 142 15.43 0.40 4.89
C PHE A 142 15.99 1.81 5.10
N ASN A 143 16.21 2.52 4.00
CA ASN A 143 16.65 3.91 4.04
C ASN A 143 15.58 4.80 4.71
N LYS A 144 15.96 5.52 5.77
CA LYS A 144 15.05 6.38 6.53
C LYS A 144 14.33 7.43 5.68
N LYS A 145 14.97 7.95 4.61
CA LYS A 145 14.33 8.89 3.68
C LYS A 145 13.10 8.27 3.01
N VAL A 146 13.19 7.01 2.60
CA VAL A 146 12.07 6.26 2.00
C VAL A 146 10.93 6.11 2.99
N ILE A 147 11.26 5.81 4.24
CA ILE A 147 10.26 5.63 5.31
C ILE A 147 9.53 6.95 5.59
N TYR A 148 10.24 8.08 5.64
CA TYR A 148 9.61 9.39 5.82
C TYR A 148 8.68 9.76 4.66
N VAL A 149 9.06 9.45 3.42
CA VAL A 149 8.18 9.62 2.25
C VAL A 149 6.92 8.76 2.41
N GLY A 150 7.06 7.51 2.85
CA GLY A 150 5.92 6.63 3.13
C GLY A 150 5.00 7.14 4.24
N LEU A 151 5.56 7.68 5.33
CA LEU A 151 4.78 8.29 6.41
C LEU A 151 3.96 9.47 5.90
N LEU A 152 4.61 10.43 5.23
CA LEU A 152 3.95 11.61 4.69
C LEU A 152 2.88 11.24 3.65
N ALA A 153 3.19 10.30 2.75
CA ALA A 153 2.23 9.81 1.76
C ALA A 153 0.96 9.28 2.43
N ASN A 154 1.10 8.37 3.40
CA ASN A 154 -0.06 7.76 4.03
C ASN A 154 -0.81 8.74 4.95
N ILE A 155 -0.13 9.70 5.59
CA ILE A 155 -0.81 10.76 6.36
C ILE A 155 -1.65 11.64 5.44
N PHE A 156 -1.08 12.09 4.31
CA PHE A 156 -1.78 12.91 3.33
C PHE A 156 -2.94 12.19 2.63
N LEU A 157 -2.90 10.86 2.60
CA LEU A 157 -4.02 10.06 2.10
C LEU A 157 -5.09 9.80 3.17
N LEU A 158 -4.68 9.53 4.41
CA LEU A 158 -5.58 9.17 5.49
C LEU A 158 -6.37 10.37 6.03
N ILE A 159 -5.77 11.57 6.08
CA ILE A 159 -6.47 12.77 6.58
C ILE A 159 -7.70 13.09 5.73
N PRO A 160 -7.61 13.28 4.40
CA PRO A 160 -8.78 13.52 3.55
C PRO A 160 -9.82 12.40 3.63
N ASP A 161 -9.38 11.13 3.68
CA ASP A 161 -10.28 9.98 3.78
C ASP A 161 -11.11 9.99 5.08
N ILE A 162 -10.51 10.36 6.22
CA ILE A 162 -11.23 10.51 7.49
C ILE A 162 -12.11 11.77 7.48
N CYS A 163 -11.62 12.87 6.91
CA CYS A 163 -12.33 14.15 6.90
C CYS A 163 -13.55 14.19 5.96
N LEU A 164 -13.71 13.17 5.12
CA LEU A 164 -14.75 13.11 4.10
C LEU A 164 -16.17 13.29 4.65
N ALA A 165 -16.43 12.83 5.88
CA ALA A 165 -17.74 12.95 6.53
C ALA A 165 -18.08 14.38 7.00
N TRP A 166 -17.11 15.31 6.99
CA TRP A 166 -17.28 16.63 7.62
C TRP A 166 -16.89 17.80 6.72
N LEU A 167 -15.96 17.60 5.78
CA LEU A 167 -15.35 18.68 5.01
C LEU A 167 -15.08 18.25 3.57
N ASN A 168 -15.87 18.77 2.64
CA ASN A 168 -15.48 18.78 1.22
C ASN A 168 -14.73 20.08 0.95
N SER A 169 -13.47 19.95 0.52
CA SER A 169 -12.68 21.10 0.11
C SER A 169 -11.65 20.70 -0.94
N ILE A 170 -11.45 21.58 -1.91
CA ILE A 170 -10.41 21.45 -2.93
C ILE A 170 -9.04 21.26 -2.27
N THR A 171 -8.79 21.90 -1.13
CA THR A 171 -7.54 21.76 -0.36
C THR A 171 -7.30 20.31 0.07
N LEU A 172 -8.32 19.61 0.61
CA LEU A 172 -8.20 18.19 0.97
C LEU A 172 -7.99 17.31 -0.28
N GLY A 173 -8.66 17.63 -1.39
CA GLY A 173 -8.44 16.96 -2.67
C GLY A 173 -6.99 17.10 -3.17
N VAL A 174 -6.41 18.29 -3.07
CA VAL A 174 -5.00 18.56 -3.44
C VAL A 174 -4.04 17.82 -2.50
N ILE A 175 -4.28 17.85 -1.19
CA ILE A 175 -3.47 17.10 -0.21
C ILE A 175 -3.50 15.60 -0.55
N MET A 176 -4.67 15.06 -0.85
CA MET A 176 -4.83 13.67 -1.25
C MET A 176 -4.07 13.35 -2.55
N GLY A 177 -4.16 14.22 -3.55
CA GLY A 177 -3.41 14.09 -4.80
C GLY A 177 -1.89 14.06 -4.58
N ILE A 178 -1.37 14.92 -3.70
CA ILE A 178 0.06 14.91 -3.30
C ILE A 178 0.41 13.59 -2.60
N GLY A 179 -0.44 13.13 -1.67
CA GLY A 179 -0.28 11.83 -1.01
C GLY A 179 -0.16 10.68 -2.01
N TYR A 180 -0.96 10.72 -3.08
CA TYR A 180 -0.91 9.77 -4.20
C TYR A 180 0.42 9.81 -4.95
N LEU A 181 0.90 10.99 -5.28
CA LEU A 181 2.19 11.13 -5.96
C LEU A 181 3.36 10.67 -5.08
N LEU A 182 3.25 10.76 -3.76
CA LEU A 182 4.26 10.28 -2.82
C LEU A 182 4.19 8.76 -2.56
N VAL A 183 3.01 8.14 -2.63
CA VAL A 183 2.88 6.69 -2.39
C VAL A 183 3.55 5.85 -3.49
N ILE A 184 3.56 6.35 -4.72
CA ILE A 184 4.21 5.69 -5.87
C ILE A 184 5.71 5.47 -5.65
N PRO A 185 6.54 6.51 -5.44
CA PRO A 185 7.97 6.32 -5.19
C PRO A 185 8.21 5.52 -3.91
N PHE A 186 7.36 5.67 -2.88
CA PHE A 186 7.45 4.84 -1.68
C PHE A 186 7.32 3.33 -2.01
N PHE A 187 6.29 2.93 -2.75
CA PHE A 187 6.10 1.53 -3.14
C PHE A 187 7.17 1.01 -4.09
N ILE A 188 7.65 1.83 -5.04
CA ILE A 188 8.77 1.46 -5.91
C ILE A 188 10.02 1.16 -5.07
N LEU A 189 10.33 2.00 -4.08
CA LEU A 189 11.52 1.84 -3.26
C LEU A 189 11.40 0.64 -2.31
N ILE A 190 10.22 0.40 -1.71
CA ILE A 190 9.99 -0.82 -0.92
C ILE A 190 10.12 -2.07 -1.81
N SER A 191 9.53 -2.06 -3.01
CA SER A 191 9.67 -3.15 -3.98
C SER A 191 11.13 -3.41 -4.33
N TRP A 192 11.87 -2.35 -4.65
CA TRP A 192 13.30 -2.43 -4.97
C TRP A 192 14.11 -3.06 -3.84
N GLU A 193 13.86 -2.65 -2.60
CA GLU A 193 14.52 -3.25 -1.43
C GLU A 193 14.16 -4.74 -1.29
N LEU A 194 12.89 -5.12 -1.43
CA LEU A 194 12.46 -6.52 -1.35
C LEU A 194 13.13 -7.41 -2.41
N ILE A 195 13.26 -6.90 -3.64
CA ILE A 195 13.88 -7.62 -4.75
C ILE A 195 15.41 -7.66 -4.58
N SER A 196 16.04 -6.54 -4.16
CA SER A 196 17.50 -6.43 -4.02
C SER A 196 18.04 -7.24 -2.84
N PHE A 197 17.24 -7.46 -1.80
CA PHE A 197 17.59 -8.31 -0.65
C PHE A 197 18.01 -9.72 -1.07
N ASN A 198 17.43 -10.20 -2.17
CA ASN A 198 17.77 -11.50 -2.74
C ASN A 198 19.18 -11.52 -3.35
N LYS A 199 19.66 -10.39 -3.89
CA LYS A 199 20.97 -10.30 -4.56
C LYS A 199 22.14 -10.19 -3.57
N ARG A 200 22.01 -9.38 -2.50
CA ARG A 200 23.11 -9.11 -1.55
C ARG A 200 23.60 -10.36 -0.78
N LYS A 201 22.73 -11.34 -0.52
CA LYS A 201 23.10 -12.56 0.22
C LYS A 201 23.93 -13.55 -0.63
N HIS A 202 23.95 -13.40 -1.96
CA HIS A 202 24.75 -14.24 -2.87
C HIS A 202 26.13 -13.65 -3.18
N GLY A 203 26.29 -12.32 -3.19
CA GLY A 203 27.60 -11.68 -3.42
C GLY A 203 28.56 -11.70 -2.23
N LEU A 204 28.10 -12.04 -1.02
CA LEU A 204 28.92 -12.14 0.19
C LEU A 204 29.47 -13.55 0.46
N LYS A 205 29.39 -14.47 -0.51
CA LYS A 205 29.94 -15.83 -0.41
C LYS A 205 31.05 -16.15 -1.41
N GLU A 206 31.50 -15.17 -2.19
CA GLU A 206 32.58 -15.34 -3.20
C GLU A 206 33.88 -14.62 -2.82
N LYS A 207 34.19 -14.51 -1.52
CA LYS A 207 35.53 -14.14 -1.05
C LYS A 207 35.98 -15.06 0.06
#